data_AF-A0A8C9FI42-F1
#
_entry.id   AF-A0A8C9FI42-F1
#
_cell.length_a   1.000
_cell.length_b   1.000
_cell.length_c   1.000
_cell.angle_alpha   90.00
_cell.angle_beta   90.00
_cell.angle_gamma   90.00
#
_symmetry.space_group_name_H-M   'P 1'
#
loop_
_entity.id
_entity.type
_entity.pdbx_description
1 polymer ?
#
loop_
_entity_poly.entity_id
_entity_poly.type
_entity_poly.pdbx_seq_one_letter_code
_entity_poly.pdbx_strand_id
1 'polypeptide(L)'
;MTVKARSAAREVIATYSVDDIFIELIIQLPSNYPLGSITVESGKRVGVAVQQWRNWMLQLSTYLTHQNGSIMEGLSLWKNNVDKRFEGIEDCMICFSVIHGSNYSLPKKACRTCKKKFHSACLYKWFTSSNKSTCPLCRETFF
;
A
#
# COMPACT_ATOMS: atom_id res chain seq x y z
N MET A 1 7.84 -12.35 8.22
CA MET A 1 7.34 -12.63 6.86
C MET A 1 8.22 -13.70 6.25
N THR A 2 7.63 -14.72 5.62
CA THR A 2 8.36 -15.72 4.84
C THR A 2 7.90 -15.66 3.39
N VAL A 3 8.82 -15.85 2.45
CA VAL A 3 8.54 -15.78 1.00
C VAL A 3 9.01 -17.07 0.36
N LYS A 4 8.16 -17.68 -0.47
CA LYS A 4 8.43 -18.91 -1.21
C LYS A 4 8.05 -18.72 -2.67
N ALA A 5 8.94 -19.10 -3.58
CA ALA A 5 8.63 -19.13 -5.01
C ALA A 5 8.20 -20.54 -5.43
N ARG A 6 7.18 -20.62 -6.28
CA ARG A 6 6.75 -21.84 -6.97
C ARG A 6 6.96 -21.64 -8.46
N SER A 7 8.17 -21.91 -8.93
CA SER A 7 8.58 -21.62 -10.31
C SER A 7 7.68 -22.32 -11.35
N ALA A 8 7.25 -23.55 -11.09
CA ALA A 8 6.36 -24.31 -11.99
C ALA A 8 4.97 -23.65 -12.15
N ALA A 9 4.44 -23.06 -11.08
CA ALA A 9 3.17 -22.34 -11.09
C ALA A 9 3.32 -20.85 -11.45
N ARG A 10 4.57 -20.34 -11.50
CA ARG A 10 4.90 -18.92 -11.66
C ARG A 10 4.31 -18.03 -10.56
N GLU A 11 4.28 -18.58 -9.35
CA GLU A 11 3.75 -17.91 -8.15
C GLU A 11 4.87 -17.53 -7.18
N VAL A 12 4.69 -16.40 -6.50
CA VAL A 12 5.41 -16.05 -5.29
C VAL A 12 4.39 -15.97 -4.15
N ILE A 13 4.61 -16.77 -3.11
CA ILE A 13 3.76 -16.81 -1.92
C ILE A 13 4.48 -16.10 -0.80
N ALA A 14 3.86 -15.07 -0.24
CA ALA A 14 4.35 -14.39 0.94
C ALA A 14 3.38 -14.61 2.09
N THR A 15 3.91 -15.06 3.23
CA THR A 15 3.12 -15.22 4.46
C THR A 15 3.64 -14.27 5.53
N TYR A 16 2.71 -13.61 6.20
CA TYR A 16 2.96 -12.70 7.30
C TYR A 16 2.13 -13.13 8.50
N SER A 17 2.75 -13.16 9.66
CA SER A 17 2.10 -13.43 10.94
C SER A 17 2.67 -12.55 12.03
N VAL A 18 1.79 -12.04 12.88
CA VAL A 18 2.08 -11.30 14.10
C VAL A 18 0.89 -11.51 15.03
N ASP A 19 1.13 -11.94 16.27
CA ASP A 19 0.09 -12.26 17.25
C ASP A 19 -1.03 -13.16 16.65
N ASP A 20 -2.29 -12.76 16.76
CA ASP A 20 -3.46 -13.48 16.20
C ASP A 20 -3.73 -13.21 14.71
N ILE A 21 -2.82 -12.52 14.03
CA ILE A 21 -2.97 -12.09 12.64
C ILE A 21 -2.18 -13.01 11.73
N PHE A 22 -2.85 -13.46 10.67
CA PHE A 22 -2.23 -14.26 9.62
C PHE A 22 -2.67 -13.76 8.25
N ILE A 23 -1.71 -13.54 7.37
CA ILE A 23 -1.95 -13.06 6.01
C ILE A 23 -1.11 -13.89 5.05
N GLU A 24 -1.75 -14.37 3.99
CA GLU A 24 -1.09 -15.01 2.85
C GLU A 24 -1.41 -14.24 1.58
N LEU A 25 -0.36 -13.83 0.88
CA LEU A 25 -0.40 -13.18 -0.43
C LEU A 25 0.09 -14.17 -1.47
N ILE A 26 -0.63 -14.23 -2.59
CA ILE A 26 -0.24 -15.01 -3.76
C ILE A 26 -0.02 -14.02 -4.90
N ILE A 27 1.22 -13.92 -5.36
CA ILE A 27 1.61 -13.05 -6.48
C ILE A 27 1.83 -13.95 -7.70
N GLN A 28 0.97 -13.82 -8.70
CA GLN A 28 1.02 -14.63 -9.91
C GLN A 28 1.66 -13.85 -11.06
N LEU A 29 2.67 -14.43 -11.68
CA LEU A 29 3.28 -13.89 -12.90
C LEU A 29 2.58 -14.50 -14.13
N PRO A 30 2.10 -13.69 -15.07
CA PRO A 30 1.46 -14.18 -16.29
C PRO A 30 2.48 -14.81 -17.22
N SER A 31 2.02 -15.66 -18.15
CA SER A 31 2.89 -16.46 -19.03
C SER A 31 3.88 -15.63 -19.86
N ASN A 32 3.46 -14.43 -20.24
CA ASN A 32 4.15 -13.46 -21.08
C ASN A 32 4.81 -12.31 -20.28
N TYR A 33 5.02 -12.47 -18.96
CA TYR A 33 5.76 -11.48 -18.17
C TYR A 33 7.12 -11.12 -18.82
N PRO A 34 7.49 -9.83 -18.95
CA PRO A 34 6.90 -8.65 -18.30
C PRO A 34 5.75 -7.95 -19.06
N LEU A 35 5.28 -8.49 -20.19
CA LEU A 35 4.22 -7.85 -20.99
C LEU A 35 2.84 -7.95 -20.32
N GLY A 36 2.54 -9.10 -19.71
CA GLY A 36 1.33 -9.26 -18.92
C GLY A 36 1.47 -8.66 -17.52
N SER A 37 0.37 -8.20 -16.97
CA SER A 37 0.32 -7.67 -15.60
C SER A 37 0.40 -8.78 -14.55
N ILE A 38 1.18 -8.53 -13.50
CA ILE A 38 1.18 -9.34 -12.28
C ILE A 38 -0.19 -9.23 -11.60
N THR A 39 -0.74 -10.34 -11.11
CA THR A 39 -1.92 -10.33 -10.24
C THR A 39 -1.53 -10.64 -8.79
N VAL A 40 -2.25 -10.03 -7.85
CA VAL A 40 -2.08 -10.27 -6.42
C VAL A 40 -3.40 -10.79 -5.89
N GLU A 41 -3.36 -11.97 -5.28
CA GLU A 41 -4.53 -12.67 -4.74
C GLU A 41 -4.40 -12.90 -3.24
N SER A 42 -5.55 -13.08 -2.60
CA SER A 42 -5.64 -13.43 -1.18
C SER A 42 -5.58 -14.94 -1.02
N GLY A 43 -4.59 -15.42 -0.28
CA GLY A 43 -4.64 -16.74 0.33
C GLY A 43 -5.44 -16.70 1.64
N LYS A 44 -5.00 -17.47 2.64
CA LYS A 44 -5.57 -17.45 3.99
C LYS A 44 -5.37 -16.08 4.67
N ARG A 45 -6.45 -15.54 5.25
CA ARG A 45 -6.48 -14.25 5.96
C ARG A 45 -7.24 -14.35 7.28
N VAL A 46 -6.61 -13.95 8.38
CA VAL A 46 -7.17 -13.95 9.75
C VAL A 46 -6.79 -12.65 10.45
N GLY A 47 -7.71 -12.06 11.21
CA GLY A 47 -7.42 -10.88 12.06
C GLY A 47 -7.30 -9.55 11.32
N VAL A 48 -7.75 -9.44 10.06
CA VAL A 48 -7.65 -8.21 9.25
C VAL A 48 -9.02 -7.74 8.77
N ALA A 49 -9.37 -6.48 9.05
CA ALA A 49 -10.60 -5.87 8.57
C ALA A 49 -10.63 -5.77 7.03
N VAL A 50 -11.81 -5.98 6.43
CA VAL A 50 -11.98 -6.04 4.97
C VAL A 50 -11.47 -4.79 4.26
N GLN A 51 -11.72 -3.59 4.81
CA GLN A 51 -11.29 -2.35 4.19
C GLN A 51 -9.75 -2.20 4.21
N GLN A 52 -9.11 -2.52 5.34
CA GLN A 52 -7.65 -2.46 5.45
C GLN A 52 -6.99 -3.44 4.48
N TRP A 53 -7.56 -4.64 4.36
CA TRP A 53 -7.12 -5.63 3.39
C TRP A 53 -7.19 -5.11 1.94
N ARG A 54 -8.33 -4.53 1.55
CA ARG A 54 -8.50 -3.94 0.21
C ARG A 54 -7.45 -2.86 -0.07
N ASN A 55 -7.18 -2.00 0.91
CA ASN A 55 -6.16 -0.96 0.79
C ASN A 55 -4.76 -1.57 0.58
N TRP A 56 -4.39 -2.58 1.38
CA TRP A 56 -3.08 -3.23 1.26
C TRP A 56 -2.90 -3.97 -0.07
N MET A 57 -3.94 -4.63 -0.57
CA MET A 57 -3.92 -5.26 -1.90
C MET A 57 -3.75 -4.23 -3.01
N LEU A 58 -4.51 -3.13 -2.95
CA LEU A 58 -4.40 -2.03 -3.92
C LEU A 58 -2.98 -1.46 -3.95
N GLN A 59 -2.37 -1.24 -2.78
CA GLN A 59 -1.03 -0.67 -2.67
C GLN A 59 0.03 -1.59 -3.28
N LEU A 60 -0.01 -2.88 -2.96
CA LEU A 60 0.94 -3.85 -3.49
C LEU A 60 0.77 -4.01 -5.01
N SER A 61 -0.47 -4.15 -5.51
CA SER A 61 -0.72 -4.23 -6.95
C SER A 61 -0.28 -2.96 -7.68
N THR A 62 -0.51 -1.78 -7.10
CA THR A 62 -0.06 -0.50 -7.68
C THR A 62 1.46 -0.44 -7.75
N TYR A 63 2.15 -0.87 -6.69
CA TYR A 63 3.62 -0.91 -6.67
C TYR A 63 4.16 -1.84 -7.75
N LEU A 64 3.69 -3.10 -7.78
CA LEU A 64 4.17 -4.11 -8.73
C LEU A 64 3.85 -3.76 -10.20
N THR A 65 2.83 -2.94 -10.45
CA THR A 65 2.43 -2.54 -11.81
C THR A 65 3.15 -1.28 -12.27
N HIS A 66 3.33 -0.29 -11.39
CA HIS A 66 3.71 1.07 -11.78
C HIS A 66 5.06 1.52 -11.23
N GLN A 67 5.62 0.83 -10.24
CA GLN A 67 6.96 1.11 -9.74
C GLN A 67 7.94 0.16 -10.42
N ASN A 68 9.04 0.71 -10.91
CA ASN A 68 10.10 -0.06 -11.57
C ASN A 68 11.00 -0.74 -10.52
N GLY A 69 10.40 -1.56 -9.66
CA GLY A 69 11.04 -2.26 -8.54
C GLY A 69 10.80 -3.77 -8.60
N SER A 70 11.56 -4.51 -7.80
CA SER A 70 11.43 -5.96 -7.66
C SER A 70 10.22 -6.36 -6.82
N ILE A 71 9.75 -7.60 -7.00
CA ILE A 71 8.70 -8.19 -6.14
C ILE A 71 9.11 -8.16 -4.66
N MET A 72 10.40 -8.40 -4.37
CA MET A 72 10.92 -8.38 -3.00
C MET A 72 10.88 -7.00 -2.36
N GLU A 73 11.18 -5.93 -3.11
CA GLU A 73 11.02 -4.55 -2.61
C GLU A 73 9.55 -4.21 -2.36
N GLY A 74 8.65 -4.63 -3.26
CA GLY A 74 7.20 -4.47 -3.07
C GLY A 74 6.70 -5.17 -1.80
N LEU A 75 7.11 -6.42 -1.58
CA LEU A 75 6.79 -7.19 -0.37
C LEU A 75 7.39 -6.56 0.90
N SER A 76 8.61 -6.04 0.82
CA SER A 76 9.27 -5.37 1.95
C SER A 76 8.55 -4.08 2.34
N LEU A 77 8.18 -3.26 1.35
CA LEU A 77 7.38 -2.05 1.56
C LEU A 77 5.99 -2.38 2.11
N TRP A 78 5.34 -3.41 1.57
CA TRP A 78 4.05 -3.89 2.06
C TRP A 78 4.14 -4.31 3.53
N LYS A 79 5.13 -5.13 3.88
CA LYS A 79 5.36 -5.56 5.28
C LYS A 79 5.55 -4.36 6.20
N ASN A 80 6.40 -3.41 5.81
CA ASN A 80 6.66 -2.22 6.62
C ASN A 80 5.41 -1.35 6.80
N ASN A 81 4.55 -1.24 5.79
CA ASN A 81 3.25 -0.57 5.91
C ASN A 81 2.33 -1.27 6.92
N VAL A 82 2.26 -2.61 6.85
CA VAL A 82 1.47 -3.44 7.77
C VAL A 82 1.97 -3.27 9.21
N ASP A 83 3.27 -3.39 9.44
CA ASP A 83 3.88 -3.22 10.78
C ASP A 83 3.58 -1.82 11.34
N LYS A 84 3.82 -0.76 10.57
CA LYS A 84 3.59 0.62 11.00
C LYS A 84 2.12 0.91 11.29
N ARG A 85 1.21 0.24 10.59
CA ARG A 85 -0.23 0.34 10.84
C ARG A 85 -0.60 -0.32 12.18
N PHE A 86 0.06 -1.40 12.56
CA PHE A 86 -0.08 -2.02 13.89
C PHE A 86 0.58 -1.20 15.00
N GLU A 87 1.64 -0.45 14.71
CA GLU A 87 2.19 0.57 15.61
C GLU A 87 1.24 1.79 15.81
N GLY A 88 0.08 1.81 15.16
CA GLY A 88 -0.93 2.86 15.31
C GLY A 88 -0.70 4.10 14.43
N ILE A 89 0.23 4.04 13.46
CA ILE A 89 0.42 5.14 12.51
C ILE A 89 -0.70 5.11 11.48
N GLU A 90 -1.33 6.27 11.28
CA GLU A 90 -2.46 6.42 10.36
C GLU A 90 -2.00 6.44 8.89
N ASP A 91 -2.87 5.91 8.03
CA ASP A 91 -2.69 5.93 6.58
C ASP A 91 -2.82 7.37 6.02
N CYS A 92 -2.11 7.65 4.93
CA CYS A 92 -2.42 8.81 4.10
C CYS A 92 -3.79 8.65 3.45
N MET A 93 -4.65 9.67 3.55
CA MET A 93 -6.01 9.59 2.97
C MET A 93 -6.08 9.76 1.44
N ILE A 94 -4.94 9.87 0.74
CA ILE A 94 -4.89 9.93 -0.74
C ILE A 94 -4.43 8.59 -1.30
N CYS A 95 -3.30 8.06 -0.82
CA CYS A 95 -2.73 6.80 -1.32
C CYS A 95 -3.05 5.58 -0.46
N PHE A 96 -3.70 5.79 0.69
CA PHE A 96 -4.07 4.78 1.68
C PHE A 96 -2.89 4.03 2.34
N SER A 97 -1.64 4.46 2.13
CA SER A 97 -0.44 3.88 2.74
C SER A 97 0.06 4.68 3.94
N VAL A 98 0.71 4.00 4.88
CA VAL A 98 1.52 4.64 5.93
C VAL A 98 2.86 5.13 5.37
N ILE A 99 3.55 4.28 4.60
CA ILE A 99 4.83 4.60 3.97
C ILE A 99 4.57 4.86 2.49
N HIS A 100 4.93 6.05 2.02
CA HIS A 100 4.75 6.44 0.62
C HIS A 100 5.61 5.58 -0.33
N GLY A 101 4.99 5.07 -1.40
CA GLY A 101 5.61 4.02 -2.23
C GLY A 101 6.88 4.40 -3.01
N SER A 102 7.15 5.69 -3.23
CA SER A 102 8.34 6.13 -3.99
C SER A 102 9.42 6.83 -3.17
N ASN A 103 9.08 7.40 -2.01
CA ASN A 103 10.01 8.22 -1.22
C ASN A 103 10.04 7.83 0.26
N TYR A 104 9.34 6.76 0.63
CA TYR A 104 9.34 6.15 1.94
C TYR A 104 8.95 7.09 3.11
N SER A 105 8.31 8.22 2.80
CA SER A 105 7.89 9.19 3.80
C SER A 105 6.62 8.77 4.54
N LEU A 106 6.43 9.30 5.76
CA LEU A 106 5.20 9.12 6.56
C LEU A 106 4.21 10.28 6.34
N PRO A 107 2.89 10.08 6.55
CA PRO A 107 1.89 11.11 6.36
C PRO A 107 1.90 12.11 7.51
N LYS A 108 2.76 13.13 7.43
CA LYS A 108 2.95 14.12 8.50
C LYS A 108 2.05 15.35 8.37
N LYS A 109 1.40 15.58 7.22
CA LYS A 109 0.57 16.78 7.00
C LYS A 109 -0.87 16.48 7.41
N ALA A 110 -1.33 17.08 8.51
CA ALA A 110 -2.70 16.95 8.99
C ALA A 110 -3.54 18.17 8.56
N CYS A 111 -4.76 17.93 8.09
CA CYS A 111 -5.73 19.01 7.87
C CYS A 111 -6.12 19.65 9.21
N ARG A 112 -6.17 20.98 9.29
CA ARG A 112 -6.54 21.69 10.53
C ARG A 112 -8.00 21.45 10.93
N THR A 113 -8.89 21.21 9.97
CA THR A 113 -10.32 20.97 10.20
C THR A 113 -10.59 19.50 10.53
N CYS A 114 -10.40 18.58 9.59
CA CYS A 114 -10.79 17.17 9.77
C CYS A 114 -9.71 16.29 10.41
N LYS A 115 -8.52 16.84 10.72
CA LYS A 115 -7.37 16.17 11.36
C LYS A 115 -6.76 14.98 10.60
N LYS A 116 -7.31 14.60 9.44
CA LYS A 116 -6.77 13.51 8.62
C LYS A 116 -5.40 13.85 8.04
N LYS A 117 -4.56 12.82 7.89
CA LYS A 117 -3.15 12.92 7.53
C LYS A 117 -2.87 12.58 6.07
N PHE A 118 -1.83 13.21 5.53
CA PHE A 118 -1.40 13.12 4.15
C PHE A 118 0.12 13.10 4.04
N HIS A 119 0.66 12.35 3.07
CA HIS A 119 2.05 12.55 2.62
C HIS A 119 2.17 13.91 1.93
N SER A 120 3.29 14.60 2.13
CA SER A 120 3.57 15.88 1.46
C SER A 120 3.50 15.73 -0.06
N ALA A 121 4.03 14.63 -0.62
CA ALA A 121 4.03 14.37 -2.06
C ALA A 121 2.60 14.16 -2.62
N CYS A 122 1.77 13.37 -1.93
CA CYS A 122 0.38 13.16 -2.33
C CYS A 122 -0.41 14.47 -2.30
N LEU A 123 -0.24 15.26 -1.24
CA LEU A 123 -0.96 16.52 -1.08
C LEU A 123 -0.51 17.56 -2.10
N TYR A 124 0.80 17.65 -2.37
CA TYR A 124 1.33 18.51 -3.42
C TYR A 124 0.73 18.17 -4.78
N LYS A 125 0.76 16.89 -5.17
CA LYS A 125 0.15 16.43 -6.43
C LYS A 125 -1.34 16.78 -6.48
N TRP A 126 -2.07 16.59 -5.38
CA TRP A 126 -3.48 16.95 -5.31
C TRP A 126 -3.71 18.44 -5.57
N PHE A 127 -3.00 19.34 -4.87
CA PHE A 127 -3.15 20.79 -5.04
C PHE A 127 -2.80 21.25 -6.46
N THR A 128 -1.73 20.70 -7.03
CA THR A 128 -1.33 21.00 -8.40
C THR A 128 -2.39 20.54 -9.39
N SER A 129 -2.93 19.33 -9.25
CA SER A 129 -3.95 18.79 -10.15
C SER A 129 -5.32 19.47 -10.01
N SER A 130 -5.70 19.90 -8.80
CA SER A 130 -6.99 20.57 -8.56
C SER A 130 -6.94 22.09 -8.73
N ASN A 131 -5.74 22.66 -8.89
CA ASN A 131 -5.48 24.10 -8.87
C ASN A 131 -6.08 24.82 -7.63
N LYS A 132 -6.12 24.12 -6.48
CA LYS A 132 -6.72 24.59 -5.22
C LYS A 132 -5.99 23.98 -4.03
N SER A 133 -5.72 24.78 -3.01
CA SER A 133 -5.10 24.33 -1.75
C SER A 133 -6.12 23.87 -0.71
N THR A 134 -7.07 23.02 -1.13
CA THR A 134 -8.16 22.54 -0.26
C THR A 134 -8.01 21.08 0.11
N CYS A 135 -8.43 20.71 1.33
CA CYS A 135 -8.37 19.34 1.82
C CYS A 135 -9.14 18.37 0.90
N PRO A 136 -8.56 17.23 0.48
CA PRO A 136 -9.24 16.24 -0.35
C PRO A 136 -10.53 15.69 0.25
N LEU A 137 -10.67 15.74 1.59
CA LEU A 137 -11.81 15.16 2.31
C LEU A 137 -12.87 16.19 2.68
N CYS A 138 -12.50 17.25 3.41
CA CYS A 138 -13.47 18.23 3.91
C CYS A 138 -13.57 19.49 3.05
N ARG A 139 -12.74 19.63 2.00
CA ARG A 139 -12.73 20.76 1.04
C ARG A 139 -12.43 22.15 1.62
N GLU A 140 -12.19 22.26 2.92
CA GLU A 140 -11.67 23.47 3.56
C GLU A 140 -10.26 23.82 3.08
N THR A 141 -9.89 25.10 3.16
CA THR A 141 -8.51 25.56 2.93
C THR A 141 -7.56 24.82 3.85
N PHE A 142 -6.48 24.27 3.28
CA PHE A 142 -5.58 23.39 4.03
C PHE A 142 -4.62 24.17 4.93
N PHE A 143 -4.32 25.42 4.56
CA PHE A 143 -3.40 26.32 5.26
C PHE A 143 -4.15 27.38 6.06
#